data_AF-E6QA16-F1
#
_entry.id   AF-E6QA16-F1
#
_cell.length_a   1.000
_cell.length_b   1.000
_cell.length_c   1.000
_cell.angle_alpha   90.00
_cell.angle_beta   90.00
_cell.angle_gamma   90.00
#
_symmetry.space_group_name_H-M   'P 1'
#
loop_
_entity.id
_entity.type
_entity.pdbx_description
1 polymer ?
#
loop_
_entity_poly.entity_id
_entity_poly.type
_entity_poly.pdbx_seq_one_letter_code
_entity_poly.pdbx_strand_id
1 'polypeptide(L)'
;MIKTDARTTVERPAPSNKLSEAEVRAVLDACHRPDTAHLPPTQIVPRLADEGVYLASESTFYRILKAKGMGARRGRAHQPRKVKLPTTHTATTANTVWSWDITYCTPSQRSPHTGCGWGR
;
A
#
# COMPACT_ATOMS: atom_id res chain seq x y z
N MET A 1 -42.86 29.74 -1.08
CA MET A 1 -42.86 28.28 -1.27
C MET A 1 -41.42 27.85 -1.57
N ILE A 2 -40.75 27.19 -0.64
CA ILE A 2 -39.30 26.90 -0.74
C ILE A 2 -39.15 25.52 -1.39
N LYS A 3 -38.57 25.47 -2.59
CA LYS A 3 -38.36 24.22 -3.35
C LYS A 3 -37.16 23.50 -2.74
N THR A 4 -37.38 22.31 -2.17
CA THR A 4 -36.32 21.54 -1.49
C THR A 4 -35.36 20.94 -2.51
N ASP A 5 -34.07 20.88 -2.15
CA ASP A 5 -32.99 20.38 -3.00
C ASP A 5 -33.23 18.90 -3.39
N ALA A 6 -33.43 18.66 -4.69
CA ALA A 6 -33.79 17.35 -5.23
C ALA A 6 -32.56 16.49 -5.60
N ARG A 7 -31.32 16.93 -5.35
CA ARG A 7 -30.11 16.18 -5.77
C ARG A 7 -30.02 14.79 -5.11
N THR A 8 -30.65 14.63 -3.95
CA THR A 8 -30.72 13.36 -3.20
C THR A 8 -31.87 12.46 -3.65
N THR A 9 -32.97 13.04 -4.14
CA THR A 9 -34.23 12.31 -4.43
C THR A 9 -34.36 11.90 -5.90
N VAL A 10 -33.55 12.48 -6.80
CA VAL A 10 -33.58 12.15 -8.23
C VAL A 10 -32.90 10.80 -8.50
N GLU A 11 -33.68 9.82 -8.98
CA GLU A 11 -33.15 8.59 -9.55
C GLU A 11 -32.30 8.92 -10.77
N ARG A 12 -31.00 8.63 -10.66
CA ARG A 12 -30.04 8.86 -11.74
C ARG A 12 -29.92 7.58 -12.57
N PRO A 13 -30.10 7.63 -13.90
CA PRO A 13 -29.93 6.45 -14.74
C PRO A 13 -28.51 5.92 -14.61
N ALA A 14 -28.35 4.61 -14.82
CA ALA A 14 -27.03 4.00 -14.82
C ALA A 14 -26.13 4.70 -15.85
N PRO A 15 -24.89 5.06 -15.49
CA PRO A 15 -23.99 5.73 -16.43
C PRO A 15 -23.70 4.79 -17.61
N SER A 16 -23.62 5.35 -18.82
CA SER A 16 -23.31 4.59 -20.05
C SER A 16 -22.01 3.81 -19.97
N ASN A 17 -21.05 4.31 -19.18
CA ASN A 17 -19.74 3.70 -18.97
C ASN A 17 -19.72 2.65 -17.85
N LYS A 18 -20.89 2.14 -17.45
CA LYS A 18 -21.00 1.07 -16.47
C LYS A 18 -20.54 -0.24 -17.12
N LEU A 19 -19.48 -0.85 -16.58
CA LEU A 19 -19.05 -2.17 -17.02
C LEU A 19 -20.21 -3.16 -16.88
N SER A 20 -20.41 -3.95 -17.92
CA SER A 20 -21.30 -5.09 -17.95
C SER A 20 -20.82 -6.16 -16.95
N GLU A 21 -21.73 -7.06 -16.57
CA GLU A 21 -21.39 -8.15 -15.66
C GLU A 21 -20.34 -9.10 -16.26
N ALA A 22 -20.31 -9.24 -17.59
CA ALA A 22 -19.32 -10.03 -18.30
C ALA A 22 -17.92 -9.41 -18.20
N GLU A 23 -17.79 -8.09 -18.39
CA GLU A 23 -16.51 -7.39 -18.24
C GLU A 23 -16.02 -7.44 -16.79
N VAL A 24 -16.93 -7.27 -15.82
CA VAL A 24 -16.60 -7.43 -14.40
C VAL A 24 -16.10 -8.85 -14.11
N ARG A 25 -16.69 -9.86 -14.73
CA ARG A 25 -16.25 -11.26 -14.59
C ARG A 25 -14.84 -11.46 -15.15
N ALA A 26 -14.57 -10.95 -16.36
CA ALA A 26 -13.24 -11.04 -16.97
C ALA A 26 -12.15 -10.39 -16.08
N VAL A 27 -12.45 -9.24 -15.46
CA VAL A 27 -11.55 -8.59 -14.50
C VAL A 27 -11.30 -9.47 -13.26
N LEU A 28 -12.35 -10.11 -12.73
CA LEU A 28 -12.21 -11.00 -11.58
C LEU A 28 -11.41 -12.26 -11.92
N ASP A 29 -11.64 -12.85 -13.09
CA ASP A 29 -10.91 -14.02 -13.56
C ASP A 29 -9.42 -13.69 -13.75
N ALA A 30 -9.11 -12.53 -14.34
CA ALA A 30 -7.74 -12.03 -14.44
C ALA A 30 -7.07 -11.80 -13.08
N CYS A 31 -7.84 -11.50 -12.03
CA CYS A 31 -7.35 -11.36 -10.66
C CYS A 31 -7.20 -12.69 -9.91
N HIS A 32 -7.84 -13.77 -10.36
CA HIS A 32 -7.80 -15.10 -9.75
C HIS A 32 -6.88 -16.07 -10.49
N ARG A 33 -6.35 -15.68 -11.65
CA ARG A 33 -5.26 -16.39 -12.34
C ARG A 33 -4.11 -16.72 -11.36
N PRO A 34 -3.57 -17.95 -11.35
CA PRO A 34 -2.57 -18.37 -10.36
C PRO A 34 -1.30 -17.50 -10.36
N ASP A 35 -0.94 -17.02 -11.54
CA ASP A 35 0.14 -16.09 -11.86
C ASP A 35 -0.07 -14.67 -11.29
N THR A 36 -1.31 -14.25 -11.06
CA THR A 36 -1.65 -12.90 -10.58
C THR A 36 -2.38 -12.85 -9.24
N ALA A 37 -2.82 -13.99 -8.70
CA ALA A 37 -3.65 -14.06 -7.49
C ALA A 37 -3.00 -13.40 -6.25
N HIS A 38 -1.67 -13.41 -6.19
CA HIS A 38 -0.89 -12.83 -5.09
C HIS A 38 -0.53 -11.35 -5.32
N LEU A 39 -0.84 -10.80 -6.49
CA LEU A 39 -0.44 -9.46 -6.89
C LEU A 39 -1.55 -8.43 -6.62
N PRO A 40 -1.20 -7.17 -6.31
CA PRO A 40 -2.13 -6.05 -6.28
C PRO A 40 -2.49 -5.56 -7.70
N PRO A 41 -3.64 -4.87 -7.88
CA PRO A 41 -4.05 -4.30 -9.17
C PRO A 41 -2.99 -3.43 -9.87
N THR A 42 -2.18 -2.69 -9.09
CA THR A 42 -1.04 -1.90 -9.58
C THR A 42 -0.02 -2.72 -10.38
N GLN A 43 0.08 -4.02 -10.09
CA GLN A 43 1.00 -4.95 -10.78
C GLN A 43 0.29 -5.84 -11.80
N ILE A 44 -1.02 -6.06 -11.65
CA ILE A 44 -1.81 -6.85 -12.59
C ILE A 44 -2.02 -6.07 -13.89
N VAL A 45 -2.40 -4.80 -13.81
CA VAL A 45 -2.72 -3.98 -15.00
C VAL A 45 -1.52 -3.84 -15.95
N PRO A 46 -0.28 -3.53 -15.49
CA PRO A 46 0.88 -3.52 -16.37
C PRO A 46 1.17 -4.88 -17.00
N ARG A 47 1.06 -5.98 -16.24
CA ARG A 47 1.26 -7.33 -16.79
C ARG A 47 0.25 -7.68 -17.88
N LEU A 48 -1.02 -7.33 -17.69
CA LEU A 48 -2.03 -7.52 -18.72
C LEU A 48 -1.73 -6.66 -19.95
N ALA A 49 -1.23 -5.44 -19.76
CA ALA A 49 -0.81 -4.58 -20.88
C ALA A 49 0.40 -5.16 -21.63
N ASP A 50 1.36 -5.77 -20.93
CA ASP A 50 2.49 -6.49 -21.54
C ASP A 50 2.00 -7.70 -22.36
N GLU A 51 0.92 -8.36 -21.93
CA GLU A 51 0.21 -9.42 -22.68
C GLU A 51 -0.66 -8.86 -23.83
N GLY A 52 -0.76 -7.53 -24.00
CA GLY A 52 -1.61 -6.88 -25.00
C GLY A 52 -3.10 -6.86 -24.66
N VAL A 53 -3.48 -7.19 -23.43
CA VAL A 53 -4.88 -7.31 -22.97
C VAL A 53 -5.26 -6.11 -22.11
N TYR A 54 -6.22 -5.30 -22.58
CA TYR A 54 -6.80 -4.22 -21.78
C TYR A 54 -8.23 -4.53 -21.36
N LEU A 55 -8.45 -4.78 -20.07
CA LEU A 55 -9.79 -5.03 -19.51
C LEU A 55 -10.42 -3.76 -18.93
N ALA A 56 -9.67 -3.02 -18.11
CA ALA A 56 -10.15 -1.80 -17.46
C ALA A 56 -8.99 -1.01 -16.84
N SER A 57 -9.27 0.23 -16.41
CA SER A 57 -8.32 1.05 -15.65
C SER A 57 -8.03 0.47 -14.27
N GLU A 58 -6.87 0.81 -13.70
CA GLU A 58 -6.47 0.42 -12.34
C GLU A 58 -7.52 0.83 -11.28
N SER A 59 -8.07 2.04 -11.39
CA SER A 59 -9.13 2.53 -10.51
C SER A 59 -10.41 1.70 -10.58
N THR A 60 -10.72 1.15 -11.76
CA THR A 60 -11.87 0.26 -11.96
C THR A 60 -11.63 -1.11 -11.33
N PHE A 61 -10.42 -1.66 -11.45
CA PHE A 61 -10.03 -2.88 -10.74
C PHE A 61 -10.24 -2.73 -9.23
N TYR A 62 -9.73 -1.65 -8.62
CA TYR A 62 -9.93 -1.41 -7.20
C TYR A 62 -11.41 -1.28 -6.82
N ARG A 63 -12.21 -0.60 -7.63
CA ARG A 63 -13.65 -0.44 -7.37
C ARG A 63 -14.38 -1.80 -7.40
N ILE A 64 -14.06 -2.65 -8.37
CA ILE A 64 -14.65 -4.01 -8.48
C ILE A 64 -14.23 -4.88 -7.29
N LEU A 65 -12.93 -4.92 -6.97
CA LEU A 65 -12.42 -5.71 -5.86
C LEU A 65 -12.99 -5.24 -4.52
N LYS A 66 -13.13 -3.93 -4.32
CA LYS A 66 -13.78 -3.36 -3.13
C LYS A 66 -15.25 -3.76 -3.04
N ALA A 67 -15.99 -3.67 -4.16
CA ALA A 67 -17.41 -4.07 -4.20
C ALA A 67 -17.62 -5.57 -3.91
N LYS A 68 -16.65 -6.43 -4.26
CA LYS A 68 -16.68 -7.86 -3.99
C LYS A 68 -16.08 -8.25 -2.63
N GLY A 69 -15.63 -7.29 -1.82
CA GLY A 69 -14.96 -7.57 -0.54
C GLY A 69 -13.57 -8.22 -0.68
N MET A 70 -13.00 -8.23 -1.88
CA MET A 70 -11.72 -8.87 -2.23
C MET A 70 -10.53 -7.89 -2.14
N GLY A 71 -10.70 -6.76 -1.48
CA GLY A 71 -9.65 -5.77 -1.20
C GLY A 71 -8.69 -6.17 -0.07
N ALA A 72 -8.78 -7.41 0.41
CA ALA A 72 -7.87 -7.93 1.42
C ALA A 72 -6.42 -7.94 0.91
N ARG A 73 -5.48 -7.73 1.82
CA ARG A 73 -4.05 -7.63 1.50
C ARG A 73 -3.54 -8.96 0.93
N ARG A 74 -3.07 -8.94 -0.32
CA ARG A 74 -2.62 -10.14 -1.07
C ARG A 74 -1.14 -10.49 -0.88
N GLY A 75 -0.39 -9.65 -0.18
CA GLY A 75 1.05 -9.81 0.05
C GLY A 75 1.43 -10.55 1.34
N ARG A 76 2.65 -11.08 1.38
CA ARG A 76 3.19 -11.90 2.48
C ARG A 76 3.50 -11.13 3.78
N ALA A 77 3.44 -9.80 3.77
CA ALA A 77 3.73 -9.01 4.97
C ALA A 77 2.79 -9.42 6.12
N HIS A 78 3.18 -9.15 7.37
CA HIS A 78 2.25 -9.33 8.49
C HIS A 78 1.24 -8.19 8.53
N GLN A 79 0.06 -8.43 9.13
CA GLN A 79 -0.85 -7.34 9.41
C GLN A 79 -0.15 -6.35 10.36
N PRO A 80 -0.34 -5.04 10.19
CA PRO A 80 0.16 -4.06 11.14
C PRO A 80 -0.31 -4.44 12.55
N ARG A 81 0.64 -4.73 13.42
CA ARG A 81 0.32 -5.04 14.82
C ARG A 81 0.14 -3.71 15.55
N LYS A 82 -0.94 -3.58 16.31
CA LYS A 82 -1.07 -2.50 17.29
C LYS A 82 -0.09 -2.81 18.42
N VAL A 83 1.12 -2.27 18.31
CA VAL A 83 2.14 -2.37 19.36
C VAL A 83 1.86 -1.26 20.38
N LYS A 84 1.93 -1.58 21.68
CA LYS A 84 1.89 -0.53 22.71
C LYS A 84 3.08 0.39 22.49
N LEU A 85 2.87 1.70 22.60
CA LEU A 85 3.99 2.64 22.55
C LEU A 85 4.97 2.29 23.69
N PRO A 86 6.28 2.39 23.45
CA PRO A 86 7.27 2.25 24.52
C PRO A 86 7.01 3.31 25.60
N THR A 87 7.34 2.98 26.85
CA THR A 87 7.25 3.92 27.97
C THR A 87 8.18 5.10 27.70
N THR A 88 7.63 6.32 27.70
CA THR A 88 8.40 7.55 27.53
C THR A 88 8.90 8.06 28.88
N HIS A 89 10.17 8.46 28.95
CA HIS A 89 10.75 9.13 30.10
C HIS A 89 11.00 10.61 29.78
N THR A 90 10.68 11.50 30.72
CA THR A 90 10.91 12.95 30.60
C THR A 90 11.89 13.38 31.67
N ALA A 91 12.96 14.10 31.29
CA ALA A 91 13.90 14.68 32.24
C ALA A 91 13.39 16.03 32.72
N THR A 92 13.13 16.17 34.03
CA THR A 92 12.73 17.45 34.64
C THR A 92 13.95 18.28 35.07
N THR A 93 15.09 17.64 35.32
CA THR A 93 16.36 18.27 35.68
C THR A 93 17.54 17.56 35.02
N ALA A 94 18.71 18.20 34.99
CA ALA A 94 19.92 17.63 34.38
C ALA A 94 20.29 16.27 35.01
N ASN A 95 20.81 15.34 34.19
CA ASN A 95 21.28 14.01 34.59
C ASN A 95 20.24 13.05 35.20
N THR A 96 18.94 13.29 35.00
CA THR A 96 17.87 12.41 35.53
C THR A 96 17.43 11.29 34.58
N VAL A 97 17.67 11.45 33.28
CA VAL A 97 17.35 10.44 32.26
C VAL A 97 18.57 10.27 31.37
N TRP A 98 18.95 9.02 31.14
CA TRP A 98 20.06 8.65 30.27
C TRP A 98 19.50 7.80 29.15
N SER A 99 19.79 8.18 27.91
CA SER A 99 19.41 7.42 26.71
C SER A 99 20.66 7.16 25.91
N TRP A 100 20.89 5.91 25.55
CA TRP A 100 21.94 5.50 24.62
C TRP A 100 21.30 4.97 23.35
N ASP A 101 21.95 5.17 22.21
CA ASP A 101 21.62 4.53 20.95
C ASP A 101 22.90 3.98 20.31
N ILE A 102 22.77 2.92 19.53
CA ILE A 102 23.89 2.35 18.77
C ILE A 102 23.58 2.43 17.29
N THR A 103 24.48 3.03 16.52
CA THR A 103 24.40 3.03 15.06
C THR A 103 25.17 1.84 14.52
N TYR A 104 24.50 0.96 13.76
CA TYR A 104 25.18 -0.11 13.05
C TYR A 104 25.91 0.45 11.82
N CYS A 105 27.24 0.49 11.86
CA CYS A 105 28.04 0.86 10.70
C CYS A 105 28.15 -0.32 9.72
N THR A 106 27.76 -0.09 8.47
CA THR A 106 27.97 -1.06 7.39
C THR A 106 29.46 -1.16 7.06
N PRO A 107 29.97 -2.32 6.59
CA PRO A 107 31.41 -2.53 6.36
C PRO A 107 32.06 -1.52 5.42
N SER A 108 31.29 -0.97 4.47
CA SER A 108 31.72 0.05 3.50
C SER A 108 32.03 1.41 4.14
N GLN A 109 31.44 1.71 5.30
CA GLN A 109 31.63 2.97 6.02
C GLN A 109 32.74 2.90 7.08
N ARG A 110 33.43 1.74 7.20
CA ARG A 110 34.62 1.65 8.04
C ARG A 110 35.76 2.35 7.30
N SER A 111 36.08 3.57 7.73
CA SER A 111 37.29 4.26 7.26
C SER A 111 38.49 3.32 7.43
N PRO A 112 39.37 3.17 6.42
CA PRO A 112 40.59 2.38 6.60
C PRO A 112 41.37 2.98 7.76
N HIS A 113 41.76 2.12 8.70
CA HIS A 113 42.62 2.49 9.81
C HIS A 113 43.99 2.86 9.21
N THR A 114 44.20 4.13 8.82
CA THR A 114 45.51 4.61 8.41
C THR A 114 46.39 4.58 9.66
N GLY A 115 47.29 3.59 9.71
CA GLY A 115 48.13 3.34 10.87
C GLY A 115 48.85 4.61 11.33
N CYS A 116 48.68 4.94 12.60
CA CYS A 116 49.49 5.95 13.28
C CYS A 116 50.94 5.46 13.30
N GLY A 117 51.79 6.06 12.46
CA GLY A 117 53.23 5.95 12.57
C GLY A 117 53.69 6.68 13.83
N TRP A 118 53.91 5.92 14.90
CA TRP A 118 54.68 6.41 16.05
C TRP A 118 56.16 6.36 15.66
N GLY A 119 56.70 7.52 15.26
CA GLY A 119 58.13 7.73 15.11
C GLY A 119 58.82 7.63 16.47
N ARG A 120 59.92 6.88 16.50
CA ARG A 120 60.83 6.71 17.64
C ARG A 120 61.52 8.01 18.03
#